data_AF-C0W5S6-F1
#
_entry.id   AF-C0W5S6-F1
#
_cell.length_a   1.000
_cell.length_b   1.000
_cell.length_c   1.000
_cell.angle_alpha   90.00
_cell.angle_beta   90.00
_cell.angle_gamma   90.00
#
_symmetry.space_group_name_H-M   'P 1'
#
loop_
_entity.id
_entity.type
_entity.pdbx_description
1 polymer ?
#
loop_
_entity_poly.entity_id
_entity_poly.type
_entity_poly.pdbx_seq_one_letter_code
_entity_poly.pdbx_strand_id
1 'polypeptide(L)' 'MATIHYGNSCFYWDDDEAMAFLTAYRRKLNSGEPILLACDIDEGDVAFVVTPGVPVHVEFDEPIDEAGRRELGLHENR' A
#
# COMPACT_ATOMS: atom_id res chain seq x y z
N MET A 1 6.75 6.15 -9.07
CA MET A 1 5.71 5.14 -9.39
C MET A 1 5.99 3.93 -8.53
N ALA A 2 4.94 3.28 -8.04
CA ALA A 2 5.05 2.14 -7.14
C ALA A 2 4.28 0.94 -7.70
N THR A 3 4.84 -0.25 -7.51
CA THR A 3 4.18 -1.52 -7.84
C THR A 3 3.72 -2.19 -6.55
N ILE A 4 2.42 -2.47 -6.45
CA ILE A 4 1.80 -3.15 -5.31
C ILE A 4 1.49 -4.58 -5.71
N HIS A 5 2.04 -5.52 -4.95
CA HIS A 5 1.76 -6.95 -5.06
C HIS A 5 0.80 -7.39 -3.95
N TYR A 6 -0.36 -7.91 -4.34
CA TYR A 6 -1.36 -8.45 -3.43
C TYR A 6 -1.87 -9.80 -3.94
N GLY A 7 -1.55 -10.87 -3.22
CA GLY A 7 -1.81 -12.23 -3.70
C GLY A 7 -1.08 -12.50 -5.03
N ASN A 8 -1.84 -12.83 -6.08
CA ASN A 8 -1.32 -13.06 -7.44
C ASN A 8 -1.51 -11.85 -8.37
N SER A 9 -1.93 -10.69 -7.84
CA SER A 9 -2.20 -9.49 -8.61
C SER A 9 -1.12 -8.43 -8.40
N CYS A 10 -0.87 -7.64 -9.44
CA CYS A 10 0.03 -6.49 -9.42
C CYS A 10 -0.74 -5.23 -9.83
N PHE A 11 -0.51 -4.12 -9.14
CA PHE A 11 -1.12 -2.82 -9.40
C PHE A 11 -0.03 -1.74 -9.49
N TYR A 12 -0.23 -0.74 -10.33
CA TYR A 12 0.72 0.36 -10.54
C TYR A 12 0.09 1.66 -10.10
N TRP A 13 0.66 2.32 -9.10
CA TRP A 13 0.14 3.55 -8.52
C TRP A 13 1.22 4.63 -8.49
N ASP A 14 0.80 5.86 -8.27
CA ASP A 14 1.74 6.93 -7.88
C ASP A 14 2.30 6.65 -6.47
N ASP A 15 3.51 7.17 -6.19
CA ASP A 15 4.19 6.90 -4.92
C ASP A 15 3.40 7.43 -3.72
N ASP A 16 2.74 8.58 -3.87
CA ASP A 16 1.89 9.19 -2.84
C ASP A 16 0.67 8.31 -2.51
N GLU A 17 0.05 7.70 -3.52
CA GLU A 17 -1.09 6.80 -3.34
C GLU A 17 -0.65 5.51 -2.65
N ALA A 18 0.49 4.95 -3.05
CA ALA A 18 1.06 3.76 -2.45
C ALA A 18 1.44 4.00 -0.97
N MET A 19 1.98 5.17 -0.65
CA MET A 19 2.26 5.59 0.72
C MET A 19 0.98 5.71 1.55
N ALA A 20 -0.06 6.37 1.02
CA ALA A 20 -1.35 6.52 1.71
C ALA A 20 -1.98 5.15 2.01
N PHE A 21 -1.90 4.21 1.07
CA PHE A 21 -2.37 2.85 1.27
C PHE A 21 -1.57 2.08 2.32
N LEU A 22 -0.23 2.13 2.30
CA LEU A 22 0.58 1.45 3.32
C LEU A 22 0.27 1.97 4.73
N THR A 23 0.08 3.29 4.87
CA THR A 23 -0.35 3.90 6.14
C THR A 23 -1.73 3.40 6.57
N ALA A 24 -2.70 3.32 5.66
CA ALA A 24 -4.02 2.79 5.96
C ALA A 24 -3.98 1.30 6.33
N TYR A 25 -3.27 0.49 5.54
CA TYR A 25 -3.07 -0.94 5.76
C TYR A 25 -2.47 -1.22 7.14
N ARG A 26 -1.39 -0.52 7.50
CA ARG A 26 -0.76 -0.63 8.82
C ARG A 26 -1.72 -0.32 9.96
N ARG A 27 -2.53 0.73 9.86
CA ARG A 27 -3.52 1.09 10.90
C ARG A 27 -4.58 0.00 11.08
N LYS A 28 -4.93 -0.71 10.00
CA LYS A 28 -5.96 -1.75 10.01
C LYS A 28 -5.43 -3.15 10.34
N LEU A 29 -4.11 -3.38 10.33
CA LEU A 29 -3.50 -4.64 10.82
C LEU A 29 -3.98 -5.03 12.22
N ASN A 30 -4.15 -4.04 13.10
CA ASN A 30 -4.56 -4.30 14.49
C ASN A 30 -6.07 -4.52 14.65
N SER A 31 -6.90 -3.95 13.77
CA SER A 31 -8.36 -4.12 13.84
C SER A 31 -8.86 -5.32 13.05
N GLY A 32 -8.08 -5.81 12.08
CA GLY A 32 -8.48 -6.87 11.15
C GLY A 32 -9.56 -6.44 10.15
N GLU A 33 -9.95 -5.17 10.17
CA GLU A 33 -11.01 -4.66 9.30
C GLU A 33 -10.51 -4.55 7.84
N PRO A 34 -11.26 -5.08 6.87
CA PRO A 34 -10.92 -4.95 5.47
C PRO A 34 -10.85 -3.49 5.01
N ILE A 35 -9.94 -3.23 4.08
CA ILE A 35 -9.81 -1.95 3.38
C ILE A 35 -10.43 -2.12 2.01
N LEU A 36 -11.42 -1.30 1.68
CA LEU A 36 -11.90 -1.16 0.31
C LEU A 36 -11.01 -0.14 -0.39
N LEU A 37 -10.39 -0.56 -1.48
CA LEU A 37 -9.65 0.31 -2.39
C LEU A 37 -10.41 0.41 -3.68
N ALA A 38 -10.55 1.63 -4.19
CA ALA A 38 -11.06 1.91 -5.51
C ALA A 38 -9.96 2.66 -6.26
N CYS A 39 -9.62 2.19 -7.44
CA CYS A 39 -8.61 2.76 -8.31
C CYS A 39 -9.25 3.03 -9.67
N ASP A 40 -8.92 4.17 -10.24
CA ASP A 40 -9.19 4.44 -11.65
C ASP A 40 -8.12 3.72 -12.48
N ILE A 41 -8.53 2.99 -13.51
CA ILE A 41 -7.63 2.43 -14.52
C ILE A 41 -8.10 2.88 -15.90
N ASP A 42 -7.22 2.81 -16.90
CA ASP A 42 -7.53 3.25 -18.27
C ASP A 42 -8.82 2.62 -18.86
N GLU A 43 -9.25 1.45 -18.33
CA GLU A 43 -10.45 0.72 -18.75
C GLU A 43 -11.68 0.92 -17.82
N GLY A 44 -11.60 1.77 -16.79
CA GLY A 44 -12.69 2.12 -15.86
C GLY A 44 -12.32 2.03 -14.38
N ASP A 45 -13.32 2.11 -13.48
CA ASP A 45 -13.10 1.98 -12.04
C ASP A 45 -12.95 0.50 -11.62
N VAL A 46 -11.86 0.17 -10.92
CA VAL A 46 -11.67 -1.15 -10.29
C VAL A 46 -11.63 -0.99 -8.78
N ALA A 47 -12.47 -1.76 -8.08
CA ALA A 47 -12.45 -1.83 -6.63
C ALA A 47 -12.04 -3.22 -6.14
N PHE A 48 -11.18 -3.27 -5.12
CA PHE A 48 -10.75 -4.50 -4.47
C PHE A 48 -10.71 -4.36 -2.96
N VAL A 49 -10.91 -5.50 -2.29
CA VAL A 49 -10.90 -5.58 -0.82
C VAL A 49 -9.58 -6.18 -0.38
N VAL A 50 -8.83 -5.41 0.40
CA VAL A 50 -7.59 -5.84 1.03
C VAL A 50 -7.90 -6.27 2.46
N THR A 51 -7.71 -7.55 2.75
CA THR A 51 -7.92 -8.11 4.09
C THR A 51 -6.60 -8.07 4.85
N PRO A 52 -6.52 -7.36 5.99
CA PRO A 52 -5.33 -7.38 6.83
C PRO A 52 -4.92 -8.80 7.22
N GLY A 53 -3.65 -9.14 7.02
CA GLY A 53 -3.11 -10.49 7.28
C GLY A 53 -2.65 -11.24 6.04
N VAL A 54 -3.02 -10.80 4.84
CA VAL A 54 -2.38 -11.23 3.59
C VAL A 54 -1.10 -10.41 3.39
N PRO A 55 0.06 -11.02 3.05
CA PRO A 55 1.26 -10.27 2.74
C PRO A 55 1.03 -9.30 1.58
N VAL A 56 1.37 -8.04 1.80
CA VAL A 56 1.41 -6.99 0.78
C VAL A 56 2.87 -6.59 0.61
N HIS A 57 3.34 -6.57 -0.63
CA HIS A 57 4.68 -6.07 -0.98
C HIS A 57 4.53 -4.85 -1.89
N VAL A 58 5.26 -3.78 -1.60
CA VAL A 58 5.24 -2.54 -2.39
C VAL A 58 6.68 -2.21 -2.77
N GLU A 59 6.92 -2.10 -4.08
CA GLU A 59 8.18 -1.65 -4.66
C GLU A 59 8.02 -0.20 -5.10
N PHE A 60 8.87 0.69 -4.59
CA PHE A 60 8.91 2.09 -4.99
C PHE A 60 10.05 2.30 -5.98
N ASP A 61 9.79 3.02 -7.07
CA ASP A 61 10.83 3.36 -8.06
C ASP A 61 11.86 4.34 -7.48
N GLU A 62 11.41 5.27 -6.63
CA GLU A 62 12.28 6.20 -5.91
C GLU A 62 12.45 5.79 -4.43
N PRO A 63 13.61 6.07 -3.82
CA PRO A 63 13.81 5.80 -2.41
C PRO A 63 12.82 6.60 -1.54
N ILE A 64 12.13 5.92 -0.62
CA ILE A 64 11.28 6.58 0.38
C ILE A 64 12.15 7.49 1.26
N ASP A 65 11.74 8.75 1.36
CA ASP A 65 12.42 9.75 2.16
C ASP A 65 12.30 9.49 3.69
N GLU A 66 12.99 10.29 4.50
CA GLU A 66 13.01 10.08 5.95
C GLU A 66 11.62 10.27 6.60
N ALA A 67 10.79 11.15 6.05
CA ALA A 67 9.45 11.42 6.54
C ALA A 67 8.52 10.23 6.30
N GLY A 68 8.49 9.71 5.07
CA GLY A 68 7.73 8.52 4.69
C GLY A 68 8.20 7.29 5.45
N ARG A 69 9.51 7.10 5.63
CA ARG A 69 10.05 6.01 6.48
C ARG A 69 9.56 6.12 7.93
N ARG A 70 9.40 7.32 8.46
CA ARG A 70 8.88 7.54 9.83
C ARG A 70 7.41 7.23 9.94
N GLU A 71 6.62 7.65 8.97
CA GLU A 71 5.20 7.34 8.89
C GLU A 71 4.97 5.81 8.82
N LEU A 72 5.80 5.12 8.05
CA LEU A 72 5.81 3.66 7.94
C LEU A 72 6.46 2.95 9.13
N GLY A 73 7.09 3.67 10.07
CA GLY A 73 7.76 3.08 11.23
C GLY A 73 9.00 2.25 10.87
N LEU A 74 9.62 2.51 9.71
CA LEU A 74 10.79 1.80 9.22
C LEU A 74 12.12 2.22 9.89
N HIS A 75 12.06 3.13 10.86
CA HIS A 75 13.23 3.64 11.59
C HIS A 75 13.65 2.78 12.79
N GLU A 76 12.88 1.76 13.18
CA GLU A 76 13.07 1.03 14.45
C GLU A 76 13.95 -0.23 14.38
N ASN A 77 14.51 -0.59 13.22
CA ASN A 77 15.37 -1.77 13.11
C ASN A 77 16.84 -1.38 12.86
N ARG A 78 17.59 -1.18 13.95
CA ARG A 78 19.05 -1.23 13.96
C ARG A 78 19.55 -2.13 15.08
#